data_AF-A0A958HUA4-F1
#
_entry.id   AF-A0A958HUA4-F1
#
_cell.length_a   1.000
_cell.length_b   1.000
_cell.length_c   1.000
_cell.angle_alpha   90.00
_cell.angle_beta   90.00
_cell.angle_gamma   90.00
#
_symmetry.space_group_name_H-M   'P 1'
#
loop_
_entity.id
_entity.type
_entity.pdbx_description
1 polymer ?
#
loop_
_entity_poly.entity_id
_entity_poly.type
_entity_poly.pdbx_seq_one_letter_code
_entity_poly.pdbx_strand_id
1 'polypeptide(L)'
;MTTEQNLVILTGYFSIDAARADSDRLAQLAADKTIRTEGVILVEKGADGKVTVSHTNDDLMSRMPQGLGARLMPGMAAILVVAPETDRLAVQQAMAGSLARSIAPIDNKGLTDALVEAVQKFVPDRTVLPIPDRTFGGTMGRTLHNSVPDWTMIPGPKAPGDAPNVLLVIIDDAGFGGPNSFGGPINTPNFERVQEMGLAYNRFHVTAVCSPTRAALLTGRNQHRVGFGSIAEYPGPFPGYTAAKPRSCTAFPRILKENGYVTAGFGKWHLTPDNVQGAAGPFDHWPKSWGFDHWWGFLSGAAGQYDPIITLDDWTLGVPEGKDGEPYYFPDDITDKAVEWLHAVRAQNASKP
;
A
#
# COMPACT_ATOMS: atom_id res chain seq x y z
N MET A 1 -37.79 -12.25 -22.04
CA MET A 1 -37.90 -12.06 -20.57
C MET A 1 -36.49 -12.08 -20.04
N THR A 2 -35.94 -10.91 -19.70
CA THR A 2 -34.64 -10.82 -19.02
C THR A 2 -34.82 -11.41 -17.63
N THR A 3 -34.10 -12.48 -17.33
CA THR A 3 -34.04 -13.07 -15.99
C THR A 3 -33.56 -11.97 -15.03
N GLU A 4 -34.35 -11.68 -14.00
CA GLU A 4 -34.00 -10.68 -12.99
C GLU A 4 -32.73 -11.17 -12.25
N GLN A 5 -31.68 -10.36 -12.29
CA GLN A 5 -30.39 -10.74 -11.70
C GLN A 5 -30.39 -10.43 -10.21
N ASN A 6 -30.00 -11.42 -9.40
CA ASN A 6 -29.78 -11.24 -7.97
C ASN A 6 -28.36 -10.74 -7.70
N LEU A 7 -28.22 -9.98 -6.63
CA LEU A 7 -26.98 -9.40 -6.15
C LEU A 7 -26.64 -9.94 -4.77
N VAL A 8 -25.36 -10.13 -4.52
CA VAL A 8 -24.81 -10.13 -3.16
C VAL A 8 -24.47 -8.69 -2.81
N ILE A 9 -25.05 -8.16 -1.72
CA ILE A 9 -24.73 -6.86 -1.16
C ILE A 9 -24.10 -7.09 0.22
N LEU A 10 -22.80 -6.83 0.33
CA LEU A 10 -22.05 -6.91 1.58
C LEU A 10 -21.74 -5.51 2.07
N THR A 11 -22.04 -5.23 3.33
CA THR A 11 -21.81 -3.92 3.94
C THR A 11 -21.04 -4.06 5.25
N GLY A 12 -20.18 -3.09 5.54
CA GLY A 12 -19.35 -3.03 6.76
C GLY A 12 -19.72 -1.86 7.67
N TYR A 13 -19.66 -2.11 8.98
CA TYR A 13 -20.05 -1.18 10.04
C TYR A 13 -18.95 -1.07 11.10
N PHE A 14 -18.71 0.16 11.58
CA PHE A 14 -17.87 0.42 12.76
C PHE A 14 -18.64 0.36 14.09
N SER A 15 -19.96 0.23 14.03
CA SER A 15 -20.83 0.09 15.20
C SER A 15 -21.68 -1.16 15.04
N ILE A 16 -21.55 -2.09 15.99
CA ILE A 16 -22.39 -3.29 16.06
C ILE A 16 -23.87 -2.91 16.21
N ASP A 17 -24.18 -1.91 17.05
CA ASP A 17 -25.56 -1.47 17.27
C ASP A 17 -26.20 -0.89 16.01
N ALA A 18 -25.44 -0.12 15.21
CA ALA A 18 -25.91 0.35 13.92
C ALA A 18 -26.18 -0.82 12.95
N ALA A 19 -25.32 -1.83 12.94
CA ALA A 19 -25.52 -3.02 12.12
C ALA A 19 -26.75 -3.82 12.54
N ARG A 20 -27.00 -3.97 13.85
CA ARG A 20 -28.21 -4.61 14.37
C ARG A 20 -29.46 -3.86 13.95
N ALA A 21 -29.50 -2.54 14.16
CA ALA A 21 -30.65 -1.72 13.79
C ALA A 21 -30.97 -1.79 12.29
N ASP A 22 -29.94 -1.79 11.44
CA ASP A 22 -30.12 -1.92 9.99
C ASP A 22 -30.52 -3.35 9.58
N SER A 23 -30.00 -4.39 10.25
CA SER A 23 -30.41 -5.78 10.05
C SER A 23 -31.88 -6.00 10.41
N ASP A 24 -32.33 -5.45 11.55
CA ASP A 24 -33.73 -5.53 12.00
C ASP A 24 -34.66 -4.79 11.01
N ARG A 25 -34.22 -3.62 10.52
CA ARG A 25 -34.96 -2.88 9.50
C ARG A 25 -35.11 -3.68 8.21
N LEU A 26 -34.04 -4.34 7.74
CA LEU A 26 -34.10 -5.20 6.56
C LEU A 26 -35.07 -6.37 6.76
N ALA A 27 -35.02 -7.02 7.93
CA ALA A 27 -35.94 -8.11 8.26
C ALA A 27 -37.40 -7.65 8.24
N GLN A 28 -37.70 -6.47 8.80
CA GLN A 28 -39.04 -5.89 8.79
C GLN A 28 -39.51 -5.57 7.35
N LEU A 29 -38.67 -4.93 6.54
CA LEU A 29 -39.01 -4.60 5.15
C LEU A 29 -39.25 -5.86 4.30
N ALA A 30 -38.51 -6.94 4.56
CA ALA A 30 -38.72 -8.23 3.92
C ALA A 30 -40.05 -8.88 4.38
N ALA A 31 -40.36 -8.84 5.68
CA ALA A 31 -41.63 -9.36 6.22
C ALA A 31 -42.84 -8.62 5.66
N ASP A 32 -42.74 -7.30 5.50
CA ASP A 32 -43.77 -6.44 4.92
C ASP A 32 -43.80 -6.50 3.39
N LYS A 33 -42.95 -7.31 2.76
CA LYS A 33 -42.82 -7.47 1.30
C LYS A 33 -42.50 -6.16 0.57
N THR A 34 -41.89 -5.21 1.26
CA THR A 34 -41.42 -3.94 0.67
C THR A 34 -40.14 -4.14 -0.12
N ILE A 35 -39.31 -5.12 0.28
CA ILE A 35 -38.14 -5.60 -0.47
C ILE A 35 -38.21 -7.12 -0.64
N ARG A 36 -37.59 -7.62 -1.69
CA ARG A 36 -37.34 -9.03 -1.92
C ARG A 36 -35.90 -9.36 -1.53
N THR A 37 -35.73 -10.42 -0.76
CA THR A 37 -34.42 -10.92 -0.36
C THR A 37 -34.47 -12.43 -0.19
N GLU A 38 -33.38 -13.13 -0.53
CA GLU A 38 -33.21 -14.54 -0.24
C GLU A 38 -32.73 -14.78 1.20
N GLY A 39 -32.23 -13.75 1.89
CA GLY A 39 -31.79 -13.83 3.26
C GLY A 39 -30.86 -12.69 3.66
N VAL A 40 -30.82 -12.44 4.97
CA VAL A 40 -29.92 -11.48 5.62
C VAL A 40 -29.03 -12.27 6.58
N ILE A 41 -27.74 -11.98 6.55
CA ILE A 41 -26.75 -12.47 7.51
C ILE A 41 -26.09 -11.26 8.17
N LEU A 42 -26.08 -11.21 9.49
CA LEU A 42 -25.33 -10.27 10.29
C LEU A 42 -24.17 -11.03 10.96
N VAL A 43 -22.95 -10.56 10.72
CA VAL A 43 -21.72 -11.06 11.35
C VAL A 43 -21.16 -9.95 12.22
N GLU A 44 -20.87 -10.23 13.48
CA GLU A 44 -20.36 -9.27 14.45
C GLU A 44 -19.06 -9.80 15.04
N LYS A 45 -18.12 -8.90 15.34
CA LYS A 45 -16.94 -9.22 16.13
C LYS A 45 -16.91 -8.33 17.35
N GLY A 46 -17.17 -8.90 18.52
CA GLY A 46 -17.14 -8.20 19.80
C GLY A 46 -15.77 -7.57 20.07
N ALA A 47 -15.72 -6.62 21.01
CA ALA A 47 -14.46 -6.01 21.45
C ALA A 47 -13.48 -7.03 22.06
N ASP A 48 -14.00 -8.14 22.58
CA ASP A 48 -13.27 -9.32 23.05
C ASP A 48 -12.72 -10.20 21.90
N GLY A 49 -12.97 -9.81 20.64
CA GLY A 49 -12.58 -10.55 19.45
C GLY A 49 -13.49 -11.73 19.10
N LYS A 50 -14.54 -12.00 19.89
CA LYS A 50 -15.47 -13.12 19.67
C LYS A 50 -16.39 -12.80 18.50
N VAL A 51 -16.54 -13.77 17.59
CA VAL A 51 -17.43 -13.64 16.43
C VAL A 51 -18.81 -14.21 16.75
N THR A 52 -19.86 -13.45 16.46
CA THR A 52 -21.27 -13.88 16.50
C THR A 52 -21.88 -13.74 15.11
N VAL A 53 -22.78 -14.66 14.75
CA VAL A 53 -23.49 -14.63 13.47
C VAL A 53 -24.97 -14.89 13.71
N SER A 54 -25.83 -14.07 13.10
CA SER A 54 -27.28 -14.25 13.07
C SER A 54 -27.77 -14.16 11.63
N HIS A 55 -28.82 -14.90 11.29
CA HIS A 55 -29.28 -15.03 9.92
C HIS A 55 -30.78 -15.31 9.81
N THR A 56 -31.33 -15.06 8.63
CA THR A 56 -32.75 -15.33 8.33
C THR A 56 -32.96 -16.52 7.37
N ASN A 57 -31.88 -17.10 6.82
CA ASN A 57 -31.94 -18.24 5.89
C ASN A 57 -30.73 -19.20 6.09
N ASP A 58 -31.02 -20.47 6.40
CA ASP A 58 -30.01 -21.50 6.66
C ASP A 58 -29.21 -21.93 5.42
N ASP A 59 -29.82 -21.93 4.23
CA ASP A 59 -29.14 -22.28 2.97
C ASP A 59 -28.10 -21.22 2.61
N LEU A 60 -28.45 -19.94 2.73
CA LEU A 60 -27.52 -18.84 2.51
C LEU A 60 -26.34 -18.91 3.49
N MET A 61 -26.60 -19.23 4.76
CA MET A 61 -25.56 -19.41 5.78
C MET A 61 -24.59 -20.54 5.45
N SER A 62 -25.10 -21.67 4.96
CA SER A 62 -24.26 -22.82 4.61
C SER A 62 -23.24 -22.52 3.50
N ARG A 63 -23.49 -21.48 2.70
CA ARG A 63 -22.67 -21.04 1.57
C ARG A 63 -21.78 -19.84 1.87
N MET A 64 -21.88 -19.26 3.07
CA MET A 64 -21.09 -18.09 3.45
C MET A 64 -19.59 -18.44 3.46
N PRO A 65 -18.71 -17.61 2.85
CA PRO A 65 -17.28 -17.83 2.88
C PRO A 65 -16.76 -17.92 4.32
N GLN A 66 -15.99 -18.97 4.61
CA GLN A 66 -15.38 -19.15 5.92
C GLN A 66 -14.42 -17.98 6.22
N GLY A 67 -14.42 -17.53 7.47
CA GLY A 67 -13.46 -16.54 7.97
C GLY A 67 -13.85 -15.06 7.79
N LEU A 68 -15.06 -14.75 7.27
CA LEU A 68 -15.55 -13.36 7.19
C LEU A 68 -15.50 -12.66 8.57
N GLY A 69 -16.04 -13.29 9.61
CA GLY A 69 -16.02 -12.73 10.96
C GLY A 69 -14.63 -12.64 11.59
N ALA A 70 -13.73 -13.59 11.28
CA ALA A 70 -12.35 -13.56 11.78
C ALA A 70 -11.57 -12.33 11.26
N ARG A 71 -11.89 -11.89 10.03
CA ARG A 71 -11.26 -10.76 9.34
C ARG A 71 -11.81 -9.39 9.73
N LEU A 72 -12.93 -9.33 10.46
CA LEU A 72 -13.40 -8.07 11.05
C LEU A 72 -12.42 -7.61 12.14
N MET A 73 -12.32 -6.29 12.36
CA MET A 73 -11.67 -5.77 13.56
C MET A 73 -12.61 -5.90 14.77
N PRO A 74 -12.11 -6.02 16.00
CA PRO A 74 -12.95 -5.98 17.20
C PRO A 74 -13.82 -4.72 17.24
N GLY A 75 -15.10 -4.88 17.60
CA GLY A 75 -16.10 -3.80 17.61
C GLY A 75 -16.79 -3.53 16.27
N MET A 76 -16.46 -4.27 15.21
CA MET A 76 -17.06 -4.09 13.88
C MET A 76 -18.10 -5.18 13.56
N ALA A 77 -18.94 -4.90 12.58
CA ALA A 77 -19.93 -5.83 12.05
C ALA A 77 -20.02 -5.74 10.52
N ALA A 78 -20.61 -6.77 9.91
CA ALA A 78 -20.93 -6.79 8.51
C ALA A 78 -22.33 -7.38 8.28
N ILE A 79 -23.07 -6.82 7.33
CA ILE A 79 -24.35 -7.37 6.87
C ILE A 79 -24.20 -7.84 5.44
N LEU A 80 -24.61 -9.07 5.17
CA LEU A 80 -24.72 -9.65 3.86
C LEU A 80 -26.19 -9.86 3.51
N VAL A 81 -26.61 -9.36 2.35
CA VAL A 81 -27.97 -9.52 1.82
C VAL A 81 -27.90 -10.03 0.41
N VAL A 82 -28.74 -11.01 0.06
CA VAL A 82 -28.99 -11.38 -1.32
C VAL A 82 -30.34 -10.83 -1.74
N ALA A 83 -30.38 -10.00 -2.79
CA ALA A 83 -31.59 -9.32 -3.24
C ALA A 83 -31.58 -9.09 -4.77
N PRO A 84 -32.74 -8.96 -5.43
CA PRO A 84 -32.82 -8.57 -6.82
C PRO A 84 -32.22 -7.17 -7.09
N GLU A 85 -31.61 -6.97 -8.25
CA GLU A 85 -31.04 -5.66 -8.66
C GLU A 85 -32.06 -4.52 -8.58
N THR A 86 -33.33 -4.80 -8.88
CA THR A 86 -34.45 -3.85 -8.84
C THR A 86 -34.73 -3.31 -7.43
N ASP A 87 -34.44 -4.10 -6.39
CA ASP A 87 -34.67 -3.73 -4.98
C ASP A 87 -33.39 -3.19 -4.32
N ARG A 88 -32.25 -3.18 -5.03
CA ARG A 88 -30.93 -2.72 -4.57
C ARG A 88 -31.00 -1.36 -3.88
N LEU A 89 -31.71 -0.39 -4.45
CA LEU A 89 -31.79 0.95 -3.88
C LEU A 89 -32.45 0.94 -2.50
N ALA A 90 -33.59 0.28 -2.37
CA ALA A 90 -34.34 0.19 -1.12
C ALA A 90 -33.53 -0.58 -0.05
N VAL A 91 -32.90 -1.69 -0.44
CA VAL A 91 -32.02 -2.48 0.43
C VAL A 91 -30.85 -1.63 0.95
N GLN A 92 -30.20 -0.87 0.07
CA GLN A 92 -29.06 -0.04 0.47
C GLN A 92 -29.45 1.16 1.34
N GLN A 93 -30.59 1.79 1.04
CA GLN A 93 -31.16 2.86 1.86
C GLN A 93 -31.54 2.36 3.27
N ALA A 94 -32.02 1.11 3.38
CA ALA A 94 -32.31 0.49 4.67
C ALA A 94 -31.04 0.26 5.51
N MET A 95 -29.87 0.15 4.88
CA MET A 95 -28.56 -0.02 5.50
C MET A 95 -27.79 1.31 5.63
N ALA A 96 -28.44 2.38 6.07
CA ALA A 96 -27.89 3.74 6.08
C ALA A 96 -26.67 3.90 7.02
N GLY A 97 -26.53 3.05 8.04
CA GLY A 97 -25.40 3.07 8.97
C GLY A 97 -24.10 2.48 8.42
N SER A 98 -24.16 1.81 7.27
CA SER A 98 -22.96 1.22 6.66
C SER A 98 -22.05 2.26 6.03
N LEU A 99 -20.74 2.10 6.24
CA LEU A 99 -19.71 3.01 5.72
C LEU A 99 -18.93 2.39 4.56
N ALA A 100 -19.10 1.10 4.36
CA ALA A 100 -18.38 0.32 3.38
C ALA A 100 -19.36 -0.62 2.67
N ARG A 101 -19.36 -0.64 1.34
CA ARG A 101 -20.30 -1.45 0.55
C ARG A 101 -19.60 -2.17 -0.58
N SER A 102 -19.95 -3.43 -0.79
CA SER A 102 -19.49 -4.27 -1.89
C SER A 102 -20.69 -4.94 -2.52
N ILE A 103 -20.68 -5.01 -3.84
CA ILE A 103 -21.77 -5.61 -4.61
C ILE A 103 -21.14 -6.53 -5.63
N ALA A 104 -21.65 -7.75 -5.68
CA ALA A 104 -21.28 -8.71 -6.70
C ALA A 104 -22.55 -9.29 -7.34
N PRO A 105 -22.69 -9.23 -8.67
CA PRO A 105 -23.80 -9.87 -9.36
C PRO A 105 -23.68 -11.39 -9.26
N ILE A 106 -24.81 -12.07 -9.06
CA ILE A 106 -24.87 -13.53 -9.19
C ILE A 106 -25.02 -13.82 -10.68
N ASP A 107 -23.91 -14.16 -11.32
CA ASP A 107 -23.84 -14.52 -12.74
C ASP A 107 -23.80 -16.04 -12.92
N ASN A 108 -23.35 -16.51 -14.08
CA ASN A 108 -23.25 -17.94 -14.39
C ASN A 108 -22.29 -18.73 -13.47
N LYS A 109 -21.41 -18.03 -12.74
CA LYS A 109 -20.50 -18.63 -11.75
C LYS A 109 -21.18 -18.93 -10.41
N GLY A 110 -22.35 -18.33 -10.18
CA GLY A 110 -23.22 -18.63 -9.05
C GLY A 110 -22.88 -17.85 -7.78
N LEU A 111 -23.66 -18.12 -6.73
CA LEU A 111 -23.68 -17.37 -5.48
C LEU A 111 -22.33 -17.39 -4.74
N THR A 112 -21.64 -18.54 -4.70
CA THR A 112 -20.37 -18.68 -3.96
C THR A 112 -19.30 -17.73 -4.48
N ASP A 113 -19.17 -17.61 -5.80
CA ASP A 113 -18.17 -16.72 -6.42
C ASP A 113 -18.53 -15.25 -6.20
N ALA A 114 -19.82 -14.90 -6.28
CA ALA A 114 -20.29 -13.57 -5.94
C ALA A 114 -20.02 -13.22 -4.46
N LEU A 115 -20.18 -14.17 -3.54
CA LEU A 115 -19.83 -13.98 -2.12
C LEU A 115 -18.32 -13.74 -1.94
N VAL A 116 -17.47 -14.50 -2.65
CA VAL A 116 -16.02 -14.31 -2.60
C VAL A 116 -15.62 -12.94 -3.15
N GLU A 117 -16.15 -12.54 -4.32
CA GLU A 117 -15.93 -11.23 -4.93
C GLU A 117 -16.34 -10.09 -3.97
N ALA A 118 -17.53 -10.20 -3.37
CA ALA A 118 -18.04 -9.19 -2.45
C ALA A 118 -17.09 -9.00 -1.25
N VAL A 119 -16.54 -10.08 -0.69
CA VAL A 119 -15.59 -10.04 0.44
C VAL A 119 -14.22 -9.49 0.03
N GLN A 120 -13.73 -9.81 -1.17
CA GLN A 120 -12.41 -9.37 -1.65
C GLN A 120 -12.27 -7.84 -1.73
N LYS A 121 -13.36 -7.09 -1.95
CA LYS A 121 -13.33 -5.62 -1.94
C LYS A 121 -12.83 -5.04 -0.60
N PHE A 122 -13.13 -5.70 0.52
CA PHE A 122 -12.73 -5.26 1.85
C PHE A 122 -11.42 -5.90 2.31
N VAL A 123 -11.12 -7.11 1.83
CA VAL A 123 -9.89 -7.85 2.14
C VAL A 123 -9.25 -8.29 0.82
N PRO A 124 -8.56 -7.37 0.12
CA PRO A 124 -7.95 -7.69 -1.16
C PRO A 124 -6.82 -8.71 -0.98
N ASP A 125 -6.61 -9.54 -2.00
CA ASP A 125 -5.37 -10.30 -2.12
C ASP A 125 -4.22 -9.32 -2.34
N ARG A 126 -3.21 -9.40 -1.48
CA ARG A 126 -2.03 -8.52 -1.47
C ARG A 126 -0.80 -9.15 -2.11
N THR A 127 -0.92 -10.40 -2.55
CA THR A 127 0.16 -11.14 -3.21
C THR A 127 0.25 -10.84 -4.70
N VAL A 128 -0.84 -10.34 -5.29
CA VAL A 128 -0.94 -9.90 -6.68
C VAL A 128 -1.15 -8.39 -6.71
N LEU A 129 -0.28 -7.67 -7.43
CA LEU A 129 -0.27 -6.22 -7.51
C LEU A 129 -0.29 -5.74 -8.98
N PRO A 130 -0.86 -4.57 -9.28
CA PRO A 130 -1.55 -3.65 -8.36
C PRO A 130 -2.86 -4.25 -7.83
N ILE A 131 -3.28 -3.81 -6.65
CA ILE A 131 -4.60 -4.20 -6.12
C ILE A 131 -5.66 -3.65 -7.10
N PRO A 132 -6.60 -4.48 -7.59
CA PRO A 132 -7.61 -4.02 -8.54
C PRO A 132 -8.44 -2.86 -8.02
N ASP A 133 -8.84 -1.97 -8.92
CA ASP A 133 -9.71 -0.84 -8.58
C ASP A 133 -11.02 -1.33 -7.98
N ARG A 134 -11.47 -0.62 -6.94
CA ARG A 134 -12.75 -0.89 -6.30
C ARG A 134 -13.89 -0.49 -7.23
N THR A 135 -14.82 -1.40 -7.48
CA THR A 135 -16.08 -1.11 -8.18
C THR A 135 -17.01 -0.29 -7.27
N PHE A 136 -17.84 0.57 -7.87
CA PHE A 136 -18.82 1.36 -7.11
C PHE A 136 -19.88 0.47 -6.46
N GLY A 137 -19.90 0.45 -5.13
CA GLY A 137 -20.84 -0.33 -4.31
C GLY A 137 -22.07 0.44 -3.84
N GLY A 138 -22.27 1.68 -4.28
CA GLY A 138 -23.44 2.48 -3.96
C GLY A 138 -24.56 2.31 -4.98
N THR A 139 -25.61 3.13 -4.93
CA THR A 139 -26.68 3.15 -5.94
C THR A 139 -27.04 4.58 -6.30
N MET A 140 -27.12 4.88 -7.60
CA MET A 140 -27.50 6.20 -8.09
C MET A 140 -29.02 6.29 -8.21
N GLY A 141 -29.64 7.10 -7.35
CA GLY A 141 -31.06 7.43 -7.44
C GLY A 141 -31.32 8.57 -8.44
N ARG A 142 -32.59 8.93 -8.65
CA ARG A 142 -32.97 10.06 -9.53
C ARG A 142 -32.43 11.41 -9.05
N THR A 143 -32.13 11.54 -7.77
CA THR A 143 -31.55 12.73 -7.14
C THR A 143 -30.39 12.32 -6.24
N LEU A 144 -29.48 13.24 -5.92
CA LEU A 144 -28.40 13.00 -4.96
C LEU A 144 -28.94 12.57 -3.59
N HIS A 145 -30.04 13.19 -3.14
CA HIS A 145 -30.71 12.83 -1.88
C HIS A 145 -31.16 11.36 -1.86
N ASN A 146 -31.64 10.85 -3.00
CA ASN A 146 -32.10 9.47 -3.11
C ASN A 146 -30.96 8.49 -3.44
N SER A 147 -29.73 8.97 -3.65
CA SER A 147 -28.58 8.13 -3.98
C SER A 147 -27.89 7.62 -2.72
N VAL A 148 -27.31 6.44 -2.82
CA VAL A 148 -26.45 5.86 -1.79
C VAL A 148 -25.01 5.97 -2.26
N PRO A 149 -24.16 6.81 -1.63
CA PRO A 149 -22.76 6.93 -2.01
C PRO A 149 -21.95 5.70 -1.57
N ASP A 150 -20.77 5.54 -2.18
CA ASP A 150 -19.76 4.60 -1.73
C ASP A 150 -18.42 5.31 -1.62
N TRP A 151 -18.09 5.76 -0.42
CA TRP A 151 -16.84 6.47 -0.14
C TRP A 151 -15.62 5.54 -0.15
N THR A 152 -15.81 4.21 -0.18
CA THR A 152 -14.69 3.27 -0.16
C THR A 152 -13.96 3.18 -1.48
N MET A 153 -14.55 3.66 -2.59
CA MET A 153 -13.89 3.68 -3.89
C MET A 153 -12.86 4.81 -4.05
N ILE A 154 -12.89 5.83 -3.18
CA ILE A 154 -12.03 7.01 -3.29
C ILE A 154 -10.62 6.76 -2.72
N PRO A 155 -10.46 6.29 -1.46
CA PRO A 155 -9.14 6.08 -0.91
C PRO A 155 -8.49 4.84 -1.55
N GLY A 156 -7.20 4.97 -1.88
CA GLY A 156 -6.37 3.86 -2.34
C GLY A 156 -6.16 2.77 -1.27
N PRO A 157 -5.34 1.75 -1.57
CA PRO A 157 -5.08 0.67 -0.63
C PRO A 157 -4.54 1.21 0.69
N LYS A 158 -5.07 0.69 1.80
CA LYS A 158 -4.55 0.94 3.15
C LYS A 158 -3.58 -0.17 3.51
N ALA A 159 -2.52 0.14 4.24
CA ALA A 159 -1.67 -0.89 4.83
C ALA A 159 -2.49 -1.81 5.78
N PRO A 160 -2.09 -3.08 5.95
CA PRO A 160 -2.67 -3.95 6.97
C PRO A 160 -2.62 -3.31 8.36
N GLY A 161 -3.54 -3.72 9.25
CA GLY A 161 -3.44 -3.37 10.67
C GLY A 161 -2.09 -3.80 11.23
N ASP A 162 -1.50 -2.95 12.08
CA ASP A 162 -0.20 -3.15 12.72
C ASP A 162 1.00 -3.30 11.75
N ALA A 163 0.84 -2.88 10.50
CA ALA A 163 1.95 -2.79 9.55
C ALA A 163 3.09 -1.91 10.12
N PRO A 164 4.33 -2.42 10.22
CA PRO A 164 5.43 -1.66 10.82
C PRO A 164 5.94 -0.58 9.85
N ASN A 165 6.50 0.49 10.40
CA ASN A 165 7.34 1.39 9.61
C ASN A 165 8.64 0.66 9.23
N VAL A 166 9.14 0.87 8.01
CA VAL A 166 10.39 0.28 7.54
C VAL A 166 11.39 1.40 7.22
N LEU A 167 12.49 1.46 7.96
CA LEU A 167 13.60 2.38 7.70
C LEU A 167 14.84 1.60 7.25
N LEU A 168 15.39 1.99 6.10
CA LEU A 168 16.62 1.43 5.55
C LEU A 168 17.67 2.55 5.45
N VAL A 169 18.76 2.41 6.19
CA VAL A 169 19.91 3.31 6.15
C VAL A 169 21.08 2.59 5.49
N ILE A 170 21.61 3.15 4.41
CA ILE A 170 22.74 2.60 3.66
C ILE A 170 23.88 3.61 3.73
N ILE A 171 25.04 3.16 4.21
CA ILE A 171 26.26 3.97 4.24
C ILE A 171 27.13 3.56 3.05
N ASP A 172 27.56 4.55 2.26
CA ASP A 172 28.36 4.34 1.06
C ASP A 172 29.85 4.20 1.44
N ASP A 173 30.52 3.17 0.90
CA ASP A 173 31.94 2.86 1.10
C ASP A 173 32.40 2.72 2.58
N ALA A 174 31.49 2.36 3.48
CA ALA A 174 31.82 2.04 4.87
C ALA A 174 32.49 0.65 4.99
N GLY A 175 33.79 0.64 5.26
CA GLY A 175 34.53 -0.59 5.56
C GLY A 175 34.11 -1.22 6.89
N PHE A 176 33.99 -2.55 6.95
CA PHE A 176 33.57 -3.30 8.13
C PHE A 176 34.37 -2.97 9.40
N GLY A 177 35.69 -2.77 9.28
CA GLY A 177 36.59 -2.46 10.40
C GLY A 177 36.71 -0.97 10.75
N GLY A 178 35.88 -0.09 10.17
CA GLY A 178 35.90 1.34 10.45
C GLY A 178 35.16 1.70 11.76
N PRO A 179 33.86 1.40 11.88
CA PRO A 179 33.05 1.76 13.04
C PRO A 179 33.46 1.04 14.34
N ASN A 180 33.39 1.75 15.47
CA ASN A 180 33.66 1.19 16.81
C ASN A 180 32.69 0.05 17.18
N SER A 181 31.49 0.03 16.61
CA SER A 181 30.48 -1.02 16.80
C SER A 181 30.94 -2.41 16.32
N PHE A 182 31.95 -2.46 15.45
CA PHE A 182 32.64 -3.67 14.99
C PHE A 182 34.12 -3.70 15.39
N GLY A 183 34.52 -2.91 16.40
CA GLY A 183 35.89 -2.85 16.94
C GLY A 183 36.84 -1.92 16.18
N GLY A 184 36.33 -1.09 15.28
CA GLY A 184 37.11 -0.10 14.54
C GLY A 184 37.39 1.20 15.31
N PRO A 185 38.25 2.09 14.77
CA PRO A 185 38.65 3.32 15.45
C PRO A 185 37.66 4.49 15.30
N ILE A 186 36.67 4.40 14.40
CA ILE A 186 35.73 5.50 14.14
C ILE A 186 34.62 5.48 15.19
N ASN A 187 34.53 6.56 15.97
CA ASN A 187 33.51 6.69 17.01
C ASN A 187 32.10 6.85 16.39
N THR A 188 31.23 5.86 16.58
CA THR A 188 29.87 5.84 16.03
C THR A 188 28.81 5.51 17.09
N PRO A 189 28.64 6.36 18.12
CA PRO A 189 27.81 6.05 19.29
C PRO A 189 26.33 5.78 18.96
N ASN A 190 25.80 6.40 17.90
CA ASN A 190 24.44 6.16 17.44
C ASN A 190 24.25 4.77 16.83
N PHE A 191 25.25 4.24 16.10
CA PHE A 191 25.19 2.89 15.54
C PHE A 191 25.39 1.83 16.63
N GLU A 192 26.27 2.09 17.59
CA GLU A 192 26.44 1.26 18.79
C GLU A 192 25.13 1.13 19.57
N ARG A 193 24.44 2.24 19.83
CA ARG A 193 23.12 2.23 20.47
C ARG A 193 22.09 1.38 19.70
N VAL A 194 22.07 1.46 18.37
CA VAL A 194 21.15 0.63 17.55
C VAL A 194 21.53 -0.85 17.63
N GLN A 195 22.82 -1.17 17.62
CA GLN A 195 23.32 -2.53 17.76
C GLN A 195 22.96 -3.13 19.13
N GLU A 196 23.10 -2.39 20.23
CA GLU A 196 22.75 -2.83 21.59
C GLU A 196 21.25 -3.11 21.75
N MET A 197 20.41 -2.37 21.02
CA MET A 197 18.95 -2.53 21.04
C MET A 197 18.43 -3.56 20.01
N GLY A 198 19.31 -4.17 19.23
CA GLY A 198 18.93 -4.94 18.04
C GLY A 198 19.84 -6.12 17.74
N LEU A 199 19.98 -6.41 16.45
CA LEU A 199 20.81 -7.50 15.94
C LEU A 199 21.92 -6.94 15.05
N ALA A 200 23.14 -7.40 15.27
CA ALA A 200 24.28 -7.16 14.41
C ALA A 200 24.70 -8.45 13.70
N TYR A 201 25.10 -8.33 12.43
CA TYR A 201 25.53 -9.44 11.60
C TYR A 201 27.00 -9.26 11.21
N ASN A 202 27.85 -10.20 11.60
CA ASN A 202 29.27 -10.24 11.21
C ASN A 202 29.52 -11.04 9.90
N ARG A 203 28.45 -11.58 9.31
CA ARG A 203 28.44 -12.34 8.04
C ARG A 203 27.32 -11.83 7.14
N PHE A 204 27.38 -10.54 6.82
CA PHE A 204 26.47 -9.88 5.89
C PHE A 204 27.23 -9.52 4.61
N HIS A 205 26.69 -9.88 3.45
CA HIS A 205 27.38 -9.71 2.17
C HIS A 205 26.55 -8.85 1.22
N VAL A 206 27.25 -7.90 0.59
CA VAL A 206 26.77 -7.09 -0.53
C VAL A 206 27.58 -7.43 -1.78
N THR A 207 27.26 -6.82 -2.91
CA THR A 207 28.11 -6.94 -4.11
C THR A 207 29.35 -6.05 -3.96
N ALA A 208 30.30 -6.15 -4.90
CA ALA A 208 31.57 -5.42 -4.82
C ALA A 208 31.45 -3.89 -4.99
N VAL A 209 30.37 -3.39 -5.57
CA VAL A 209 30.20 -1.96 -5.91
C VAL A 209 28.75 -1.50 -5.72
N CYS A 210 28.57 -0.19 -5.70
CA CYS A 210 27.36 0.56 -5.37
C CYS A 210 26.10 0.20 -6.18
N SER A 211 26.02 0.48 -7.50
CA SER A 211 24.79 0.22 -8.28
C SER A 211 24.34 -1.24 -8.21
N PRO A 212 25.23 -2.24 -8.38
CA PRO A 212 24.84 -3.64 -8.26
C PRO A 212 24.29 -4.01 -6.87
N THR A 213 24.87 -3.47 -5.78
CA THR A 213 24.35 -3.66 -4.41
C THR A 213 22.98 -3.03 -4.24
N ARG A 214 22.79 -1.78 -4.68
CA ARG A 214 21.52 -1.04 -4.57
C ARG A 214 20.42 -1.72 -5.39
N ALA A 215 20.74 -2.18 -6.60
CA ALA A 215 19.81 -2.92 -7.44
C ALA A 215 19.39 -4.24 -6.77
N ALA A 216 20.35 -5.00 -6.24
CA ALA A 216 20.06 -6.26 -5.56
C ALA A 216 19.19 -6.06 -4.31
N LEU A 217 19.51 -5.04 -3.51
CA LEU A 217 18.77 -4.67 -2.30
C LEU A 217 17.32 -4.26 -2.60
N LEU A 218 17.12 -3.37 -3.58
CA LEU A 218 15.79 -2.86 -3.91
C LEU A 218 14.90 -3.90 -4.61
N THR A 219 15.49 -4.91 -5.26
CA THR A 219 14.74 -5.92 -6.02
C THR A 219 14.66 -7.29 -5.37
N GLY A 220 15.52 -7.57 -4.38
CA GLY A 220 15.70 -8.91 -3.81
C GLY A 220 16.24 -9.93 -4.83
N ARG A 221 16.88 -9.49 -5.92
CA ARG A 221 17.37 -10.35 -7.00
C ARG A 221 18.86 -10.14 -7.24
N ASN A 222 19.51 -11.15 -7.81
CA ASN A 222 20.88 -11.02 -8.28
C ASN A 222 20.99 -9.84 -9.27
N GLN A 223 22.01 -9.01 -9.10
CA GLN A 223 22.27 -7.79 -9.86
C GLN A 223 22.30 -8.00 -11.39
N HIS A 224 22.85 -9.13 -11.86
CA HIS A 224 22.89 -9.46 -13.28
C HIS A 224 21.49 -9.82 -13.82
N ARG A 225 20.59 -10.33 -12.98
CA ARG A 225 19.20 -10.62 -13.38
C ARG A 225 18.35 -9.36 -13.54
N VAL A 226 18.82 -8.23 -13.01
CA VAL A 226 18.10 -6.95 -13.02
C VAL A 226 18.84 -5.85 -13.77
N GLY A 227 19.84 -6.19 -14.59
CA GLY A 227 20.49 -5.24 -15.50
C GLY A 227 21.70 -4.51 -14.92
N PHE A 228 22.09 -4.77 -13.67
CA PHE A 228 23.16 -4.05 -12.96
C PHE A 228 24.37 -4.93 -12.69
N GLY A 229 24.94 -5.53 -13.74
CA GLY A 229 26.21 -6.26 -13.68
C GLY A 229 27.44 -5.35 -13.53
N SER A 230 27.28 -4.05 -13.74
CA SER A 230 28.26 -2.98 -13.53
C SER A 230 27.56 -1.75 -12.93
N ILE A 231 28.32 -0.70 -12.66
CA ILE A 231 27.80 0.61 -12.25
C ILE A 231 27.01 1.28 -13.39
N ALA A 232 26.09 2.18 -13.04
CA ALA A 232 25.13 2.77 -13.98
C ALA A 232 25.77 3.64 -15.07
N GLU A 233 26.99 4.11 -14.85
CA GLU A 233 27.82 4.90 -15.77
C GLU A 233 28.38 4.07 -16.94
N TYR A 234 28.46 2.75 -16.78
CA TYR A 234 29.04 1.83 -17.76
C TYR A 234 28.02 0.79 -18.23
N PRO A 235 26.93 1.18 -18.91
CA PRO A 235 26.01 0.24 -19.52
C PRO A 235 26.70 -0.52 -20.66
N GLY A 236 26.46 -1.83 -20.72
CA GLY A 236 26.93 -2.72 -21.77
C GLY A 236 25.81 -3.26 -22.65
N PRO A 237 26.08 -3.63 -23.91
CA PRO A 237 25.08 -4.12 -24.87
C PRO A 237 24.72 -5.60 -24.65
N PHE A 238 24.82 -6.10 -23.42
CA PHE A 238 24.58 -7.49 -23.07
C PHE A 238 23.54 -7.62 -21.96
N PRO A 239 22.71 -8.69 -21.97
CA PRO A 239 21.76 -8.94 -20.90
C PRO A 239 22.43 -8.91 -19.53
N GLY A 240 21.81 -8.17 -18.60
CA GLY A 240 22.31 -8.04 -17.23
C GLY A 240 23.33 -6.93 -17.01
N TYR A 241 23.75 -6.20 -18.05
CA TYR A 241 24.69 -5.07 -17.94
C TYR A 241 24.10 -3.75 -18.48
N THR A 242 22.79 -3.71 -18.73
CA THR A 242 22.12 -2.58 -19.40
C THR A 242 21.96 -1.33 -18.53
N ALA A 243 22.28 -1.40 -17.23
CA ALA A 243 21.95 -0.39 -16.22
C ALA A 243 20.44 -0.05 -16.16
N ALA A 244 19.60 -1.00 -16.56
CA ALA A 244 18.15 -0.83 -16.67
C ALA A 244 17.41 -2.02 -16.06
N LYS A 245 16.58 -1.74 -15.05
CA LYS A 245 15.73 -2.77 -14.42
C LYS A 245 14.68 -3.28 -15.41
N PRO A 246 14.57 -4.60 -15.64
CA PRO A 246 13.54 -5.14 -16.50
C PRO A 246 12.13 -4.94 -15.92
N ARG A 247 11.12 -4.80 -16.78
CA ARG A 247 9.71 -4.68 -16.37
C ARG A 247 9.17 -5.91 -15.62
N SER A 248 9.78 -7.07 -15.84
CA SER A 248 9.48 -8.34 -15.13
C SER A 248 10.02 -8.40 -13.69
N CYS A 249 10.60 -7.30 -13.20
CA CYS A 249 11.06 -7.16 -11.83
C CYS A 249 10.50 -5.89 -11.21
N THR A 250 9.70 -6.06 -10.17
CA THR A 250 9.19 -4.97 -9.33
C THR A 250 10.14 -4.77 -8.16
N ALA A 251 10.46 -3.51 -7.85
CA ALA A 251 11.26 -3.17 -6.67
C ALA A 251 10.37 -3.11 -5.42
N PHE A 252 10.94 -3.42 -4.24
CA PHE A 252 10.16 -3.47 -3.01
C PHE A 252 9.48 -2.14 -2.64
N PRO A 253 10.00 -0.93 -2.93
CA PRO A 253 9.27 0.31 -2.65
C PRO A 253 7.92 0.35 -3.38
N ARG A 254 7.86 -0.12 -4.64
CA ARG A 254 6.59 -0.27 -5.36
C ARG A 254 5.67 -1.29 -4.69
N ILE A 255 6.21 -2.42 -4.24
CA ILE A 255 5.42 -3.44 -3.54
C ILE A 255 4.79 -2.88 -2.26
N LEU A 256 5.56 -2.09 -1.48
CA LEU A 256 5.08 -1.43 -0.27
C LEU A 256 4.02 -0.36 -0.58
N LYS A 257 4.28 0.51 -1.56
CA LYS A 257 3.35 1.56 -2.01
C LYS A 257 2.01 0.98 -2.46
N GLU A 258 2.03 -0.03 -3.33
CA GLU A 258 0.81 -0.70 -3.81
C GLU A 258 0.08 -1.46 -2.68
N ASN A 259 0.74 -1.70 -1.55
CA ASN A 259 0.14 -2.24 -0.33
C ASN A 259 -0.32 -1.18 0.67
N GLY A 260 -0.20 0.11 0.35
CA GLY A 260 -0.73 1.21 1.14
C GLY A 260 0.27 1.92 2.07
N TYR A 261 1.57 1.61 1.95
CA TYR A 261 2.63 2.41 2.56
C TYR A 261 2.77 3.75 1.83
N VAL A 262 3.39 4.73 2.49
CA VAL A 262 3.99 5.87 1.78
C VAL A 262 5.50 5.67 1.72
N THR A 263 6.09 5.85 0.55
CA THR A 263 7.51 5.52 0.34
C THR A 263 8.33 6.76 -0.01
N ALA A 264 9.50 6.90 0.60
CA ALA A 264 10.45 7.94 0.24
C ALA A 264 11.88 7.44 0.19
N GLY A 265 12.69 8.07 -0.66
CA GLY A 265 14.13 7.85 -0.74
C GLY A 265 14.89 9.16 -0.59
N PHE A 266 16.01 9.12 0.14
CA PHE A 266 16.87 10.26 0.39
C PHE A 266 18.32 9.90 0.10
N GLY A 267 19.06 10.77 -0.59
CA GLY A 267 20.50 10.64 -0.76
C GLY A 267 20.94 10.16 -2.16
N LYS A 268 21.78 9.13 -2.21
CA LYS A 268 22.37 8.60 -3.46
C LYS A 268 21.48 7.56 -4.12
N TRP A 269 21.10 7.79 -5.37
CA TRP A 269 20.32 6.81 -6.15
C TRP A 269 21.21 5.77 -6.84
N HIS A 270 22.03 6.22 -7.79
CA HIS A 270 23.00 5.42 -8.54
C HIS A 270 22.43 4.25 -9.34
N LEU A 271 21.18 4.35 -9.80
CA LEU A 271 20.51 3.36 -10.65
C LEU A 271 19.88 3.96 -11.91
N THR A 272 20.17 5.24 -12.19
CA THR A 272 19.81 5.93 -13.44
C THR A 272 21.05 6.02 -14.33
N PRO A 273 21.05 5.49 -15.56
CA PRO A 273 22.17 5.67 -16.48
C PRO A 273 22.45 7.15 -16.77
N ASP A 274 23.72 7.55 -16.84
CA ASP A 274 24.13 8.96 -16.95
C ASP A 274 23.51 9.71 -18.14
N ASN A 275 23.32 9.02 -19.26
CA ASN A 275 22.75 9.60 -20.47
C ASN A 275 21.23 9.90 -20.37
N VAL A 276 20.57 9.53 -19.28
CA VAL A 276 19.13 9.73 -19.06
C VAL A 276 18.79 10.38 -17.70
N GLN A 277 19.74 11.11 -17.12
CA GLN A 277 19.57 11.88 -15.87
C GLN A 277 19.05 13.32 -16.11
N GLY A 278 18.72 13.69 -17.35
CA GLY A 278 18.28 15.05 -17.70
C GLY A 278 16.75 15.20 -17.82
N ALA A 279 16.28 16.45 -17.95
CA ALA A 279 14.86 16.78 -18.09
C ALA A 279 14.18 16.21 -19.34
N ALA A 280 14.96 15.74 -20.32
CA ALA A 280 14.44 15.00 -21.47
C ALA A 280 13.94 13.59 -21.11
N GLY A 281 14.27 13.10 -19.91
CA GLY A 281 13.99 11.74 -19.47
C GLY A 281 14.80 10.69 -20.25
N PRO A 282 14.31 9.44 -20.33
CA PRO A 282 13.07 8.94 -19.70
C PRO A 282 13.17 8.86 -18.17
N PHE A 283 12.02 8.99 -17.50
CA PHE A 283 11.91 8.94 -16.03
C PHE A 283 11.66 7.52 -15.49
N ASP A 284 11.66 6.50 -16.34
CA ASP A 284 11.44 5.11 -15.94
C ASP A 284 12.64 4.47 -15.21
N HIS A 285 13.80 5.12 -15.24
CA HIS A 285 14.98 4.75 -14.45
C HIS A 285 15.11 5.52 -13.12
N TRP A 286 14.28 6.55 -12.92
CA TRP A 286 14.34 7.44 -11.77
C TRP A 286 13.66 6.84 -10.52
N PRO A 287 13.96 7.33 -9.31
CA PRO A 287 13.44 6.79 -8.06
C PRO A 287 11.92 6.59 -8.03
N LYS A 288 11.14 7.54 -8.56
CA LYS A 288 9.67 7.45 -8.56
C LYS A 288 9.13 6.28 -9.39
N SER A 289 9.78 5.97 -10.51
CA SER A 289 9.46 4.79 -11.31
C SER A 289 9.69 3.47 -10.54
N TRP A 290 10.64 3.45 -9.60
CA TRP A 290 10.91 2.28 -8.75
C TRP A 290 9.92 2.13 -7.58
N GLY A 291 9.03 3.11 -7.41
CA GLY A 291 7.92 3.05 -6.46
C GLY A 291 8.08 3.92 -5.23
N PHE A 292 9.02 4.88 -5.24
CA PHE A 292 9.04 5.95 -4.25
C PHE A 292 7.95 6.99 -4.56
N ASP A 293 7.17 7.40 -3.56
CA ASP A 293 6.24 8.53 -3.67
C ASP A 293 6.99 9.86 -3.66
N HIS A 294 8.09 9.92 -2.92
CA HIS A 294 8.94 11.11 -2.76
C HIS A 294 10.43 10.76 -2.92
N TRP A 295 11.19 11.67 -3.52
CA TRP A 295 12.63 11.56 -3.64
C TRP A 295 13.34 12.89 -3.39
N TRP A 296 14.43 12.85 -2.62
CA TRP A 296 15.36 13.97 -2.47
C TRP A 296 16.81 13.48 -2.48
N GLY A 297 17.61 13.92 -3.44
CA GLY A 297 19.01 13.52 -3.50
C GLY A 297 19.61 13.65 -4.87
N PHE A 298 20.63 12.86 -5.20
CA PHE A 298 21.30 12.91 -6.50
C PHE A 298 21.27 11.55 -7.22
N LEU A 299 21.26 11.60 -8.56
CA LEU A 299 21.11 10.41 -9.40
C LEU A 299 22.43 9.67 -9.66
N SER A 300 23.52 10.42 -9.75
CA SER A 300 24.87 9.94 -10.12
C SER A 300 25.50 9.01 -9.08
N GLY A 301 26.62 8.39 -9.46
CA GLY A 301 27.41 7.55 -8.56
C GLY A 301 28.24 8.28 -7.52
N ALA A 302 28.45 9.57 -7.69
CA ALA A 302 29.13 10.41 -6.72
C ALA A 302 28.65 11.85 -6.89
N ALA A 303 28.73 12.60 -5.80
CA ALA A 303 28.50 14.03 -5.80
C ALA A 303 29.45 14.67 -4.79
N GLY A 304 29.75 15.96 -4.97
CA GLY A 304 30.47 16.69 -3.94
C GLY A 304 29.57 16.92 -2.72
N GLN A 305 30.20 17.04 -1.55
CA GLN A 305 29.48 17.22 -0.28
C GLN A 305 28.89 18.63 -0.13
N TYR A 306 29.38 19.59 -0.91
CA TYR A 306 29.03 21.01 -0.83
C TYR A 306 28.35 21.54 -2.10
N ASP A 307 28.43 20.81 -3.20
CA ASP A 307 27.94 21.20 -4.52
C ASP A 307 27.22 20.06 -5.29
N PRO A 308 26.39 19.21 -4.64
CA PRO A 308 25.71 18.14 -5.35
C PRO A 308 24.61 18.70 -6.27
N ILE A 309 24.44 18.07 -7.44
CA ILE A 309 23.26 18.34 -8.27
C ILE A 309 22.08 17.59 -7.68
N ILE A 310 21.19 18.31 -7.00
CA ILE A 310 20.01 17.75 -6.35
C ILE A 310 18.86 17.59 -7.33
N THR A 311 18.15 16.49 -7.14
CA THR A 311 16.88 16.14 -7.74
C THR A 311 15.83 16.02 -6.65
N LEU A 312 14.68 16.64 -6.89
CA LEU A 312 13.46 16.48 -6.12
C LEU A 312 12.46 15.77 -7.03
N ASP A 313 12.05 14.58 -6.64
CA ASP A 313 11.18 13.75 -7.46
C ASP A 313 11.78 13.55 -8.88
N ASP A 314 11.02 13.88 -9.94
CA ASP A 314 11.44 13.76 -11.34
C ASP A 314 11.97 15.10 -11.90
N TRP A 315 12.45 15.99 -11.03
CA TRP A 315 12.95 17.31 -11.39
C TRP A 315 14.34 17.59 -10.83
N THR A 316 15.21 18.19 -11.64
CA THR A 316 16.54 18.64 -11.21
C THR A 316 16.48 20.06 -10.68
N LEU A 317 16.78 20.23 -9.39
CA LEU A 317 16.87 21.54 -8.74
C LEU A 317 18.19 22.25 -9.04
N GLY A 318 19.26 21.49 -9.27
CA GLY A 318 20.61 22.02 -9.44
C GLY A 318 21.40 21.97 -8.14
N VAL A 319 22.41 22.84 -8.00
CA VAL A 319 23.26 22.90 -6.82
C VAL A 319 22.60 23.79 -5.76
N PRO A 320 22.27 23.25 -4.56
CA PRO A 320 21.69 24.06 -3.50
C PRO A 320 22.66 25.11 -2.97
N GLU A 321 22.12 26.24 -2.54
CA GLU A 321 22.88 27.24 -1.78
C GLU A 321 22.80 26.95 -0.28
N GLY A 322 23.85 27.31 0.45
CA GLY A 322 23.84 27.26 1.90
C GLY A 322 22.95 28.34 2.52
N LYS A 323 22.70 28.25 3.83
CA LYS A 323 21.83 29.18 4.58
C LYS A 323 22.64 29.99 5.58
N ASP A 324 22.16 31.18 5.89
CA ASP A 324 22.71 32.04 6.96
C ASP A 324 24.22 32.33 6.82
N GLY A 325 24.73 32.33 5.59
CA GLY A 325 26.14 32.56 5.28
C GLY A 325 27.05 31.33 5.41
N GLU A 326 26.51 30.19 5.85
CA GLU A 326 27.23 28.92 5.90
C GLU A 326 27.17 28.19 4.55
N PRO A 327 28.21 27.41 4.18
CA PRO A 327 28.18 26.61 2.96
C PRO A 327 27.15 25.46 3.09
N TYR A 328 26.57 25.07 1.96
CA TYR A 328 25.69 23.90 1.91
C TYR A 328 26.46 22.63 2.29
N TYR A 329 25.88 21.76 3.11
CA TYR A 329 26.48 20.47 3.46
C TYR A 329 25.45 19.34 3.31
N PHE A 330 25.66 18.49 2.31
CA PHE A 330 24.73 17.46 1.90
C PHE A 330 24.35 16.47 3.02
N PRO A 331 25.27 15.95 3.86
CA PRO A 331 24.93 15.00 4.91
C PRO A 331 23.93 15.53 5.95
N ASP A 332 23.99 16.83 6.24
CA ASP A 332 23.02 17.47 7.14
C ASP A 332 21.68 17.65 6.41
N ASP A 333 21.70 18.16 5.18
CA ASP A 333 20.49 18.41 4.40
C ASP A 333 19.69 17.12 4.09
N ILE A 334 20.34 16.00 3.76
CA ILE A 334 19.61 14.73 3.57
C ILE A 334 18.90 14.27 4.85
N THR A 335 19.48 14.56 6.02
CA THR A 335 18.92 14.21 7.31
C THR A 335 17.72 15.10 7.61
N ASP A 336 17.90 16.42 7.46
CA ASP A 336 16.84 17.41 7.66
C ASP A 336 15.66 17.17 6.73
N LYS A 337 15.91 16.86 5.45
CA LYS A 337 14.87 16.58 4.46
C LYS A 337 14.10 15.30 4.75
N ALA A 338 14.80 14.26 5.24
CA ALA A 338 14.13 13.05 5.69
C ALA A 338 13.21 13.33 6.91
N VAL A 339 13.68 14.10 7.90
CA VAL A 339 12.88 14.46 9.08
C VAL A 339 11.70 15.37 8.71
N GLU A 340 11.92 16.38 7.85
CA GLU A 340 10.88 17.26 7.33
C GLU A 340 9.75 16.45 6.69
N TRP A 341 10.11 15.52 5.80
CA TRP A 341 9.15 14.65 5.14
C TRP A 341 8.41 13.73 6.12
N LEU A 342 9.11 13.12 7.09
CA LEU A 342 8.50 12.28 8.11
C LEU A 342 7.48 13.07 8.96
N HIS A 343 7.81 14.31 9.34
CA HIS A 343 6.88 15.18 10.06
C HIS A 343 5.66 15.53 9.22
N ALA A 344 5.83 15.83 7.92
CA ALA A 344 4.72 16.12 7.01
C ALA A 344 3.77 14.91 6.87
N VAL A 345 4.32 13.69 6.70
CA VAL A 345 3.54 12.46 6.65
C VAL A 345 2.75 12.27 7.94
N ARG A 346 3.40 12.42 9.10
CA ARG A 346 2.75 12.24 10.41
C ARG A 346 1.68 13.27 10.70
N ALA A 347 1.89 14.53 10.29
CA ALA A 347 0.91 15.59 10.41
C ALA A 347 -0.35 15.31 9.58
N GLN A 348 -0.20 14.71 8.39
CA GLN A 348 -1.34 14.35 7.54
C GLN A 348 -2.01 13.04 7.98
N ASN A 349 -1.22 12.02 8.33
CA ASN A 349 -1.71 10.69 8.69
C ASN A 349 -0.74 9.98 9.66
N ALA A 350 -1.06 10.05 10.95
CA ALA A 350 -0.23 9.51 12.03
C ALA A 350 -0.03 7.98 11.95
N SER A 351 -0.96 7.24 11.33
CA SER A 351 -0.93 5.77 11.26
C SER A 351 -0.45 5.22 9.92
N LYS A 352 -0.13 6.06 8.93
CA LYS A 352 0.34 5.57 7.63
C LYS A 352 1.80 5.12 7.74
N PRO A 353 2.13 3.85 7.43
CA PRO A 353 3.51 3.37 7.53
C PRO A 353 4.38 3.83 6.37
#